data_AF-A0A9W4TZW9-F1
#
_entry.id   AF-A0A9W4TZW9-F1
#
_cell.length_a   1.000
_cell.length_b   1.000
_cell.length_c   1.000
_cell.angle_alpha   90.00
_cell.angle_beta   90.00
_cell.angle_gamma   90.00
#
_symmetry.space_group_name_H-M   'P 1'
#
loop_
_entity.id
_entity.type
_entity.pdbx_description
1 polymer ?
#
loop_
_entity_poly.entity_id
_entity_poly.type
_entity_poly.pdbx_seq_one_letter_code
_entity_poly.pdbx_strand_id
1 'polypeptide(L)'
;MRSRTLIRSFTTSRLLHEEESAMTRRMKQILEEKIHNASGTSFTDSSINKHYNQTKNQASSYIKSEPLLAHNKHAKDLYNSKPWTGEESIEDANLRMIIESKPKPIEYIPKRKLSPMEKLSNAKNITLDYKINKPDDGFKEMYKERLLGPLAFNPNSPATDIVNSLASAKINSYINRETGQFDHPEMSSVRGKRISEEHLKNCTDSNYFMNQILKKQEVVPPWIESQQNINKSVEKFRSDLDKLWFNWIIYHSFFKDYMHLDLESILLRFEENKWQFSEEHELPDKEYLKAKVDLINQEIRNYNLQCPSTTSHKFKLDLDKEIKNSYQRTLENFSNKIETWYNTNKKKSTLVNSSSKGSSGFLNLWDSNGPSHIQSTDTKLNFWQAVKDIFK
;
A
#
# COMPACT_ATOMS: atom_id res chain seq x y z
N MET A 1 21.07 -31.42 -43.71
CA MET A 1 22.01 -30.26 -43.70
C MET A 1 21.66 -29.36 -42.52
N ARG A 2 22.69 -28.93 -41.76
CA ARG A 2 22.68 -28.01 -40.58
C ARG A 2 22.08 -28.65 -39.31
N SER A 3 22.82 -29.10 -38.30
CA SER A 3 23.97 -28.55 -37.54
C SER A 3 23.73 -27.15 -36.99
N ARG A 4 23.63 -27.03 -35.66
CA ARG A 4 24.37 -26.07 -34.78
C ARG A 4 23.79 -26.06 -33.35
N THR A 5 24.58 -26.51 -32.36
CA THR A 5 25.38 -25.73 -31.39
C THR A 5 24.60 -25.23 -30.18
N LEU A 6 24.96 -25.75 -29.00
CA LEU A 6 24.64 -25.12 -27.71
C LEU A 6 25.93 -24.79 -26.96
N ILE A 7 25.85 -23.62 -26.34
CA ILE A 7 26.90 -22.75 -25.84
C ILE A 7 27.36 -23.21 -24.45
N ARG A 8 28.68 -23.27 -24.24
CA ARG A 8 29.30 -23.44 -22.92
C ARG A 8 29.29 -22.09 -22.19
N SER A 9 28.67 -22.02 -21.02
CA SER A 9 28.90 -20.95 -20.05
C SER A 9 30.11 -21.31 -19.17
N PHE A 10 31.14 -20.47 -19.23
CA PHE A 10 32.28 -20.50 -18.32
C PHE A 10 31.96 -19.65 -17.09
N THR A 11 31.97 -20.25 -15.90
CA THR A 11 32.07 -19.52 -14.63
C THR A 11 33.46 -19.72 -14.06
N THR A 12 34.29 -18.68 -14.15
CA THR A 12 35.63 -18.60 -13.56
C THR A 12 35.52 -18.33 -12.07
N SER A 13 35.68 -19.34 -11.23
CA SER A 13 35.87 -19.15 -9.79
C SER A 13 37.35 -18.86 -9.49
N ARG A 14 37.56 -17.65 -8.98
CA ARG A 14 38.83 -17.04 -8.56
C ARG A 14 39.49 -17.86 -7.45
N LEU A 15 40.75 -18.24 -7.67
CA LEU A 15 41.60 -19.01 -6.76
C LEU A 15 41.94 -18.19 -5.50
N LEU A 16 41.53 -18.71 -4.34
CA LEU A 16 42.16 -18.43 -3.05
C LEU A 16 42.80 -19.73 -2.58
N HIS A 17 44.13 -19.72 -2.44
CA HIS A 17 44.91 -20.83 -1.92
C HIS A 17 44.64 -20.96 -0.42
N GLU A 18 43.69 -21.80 -0.06
CA GLU A 18 43.56 -22.32 1.31
C GLU A 18 44.54 -23.49 1.45
N GLU A 19 45.41 -23.44 2.46
CA GLU A 19 46.34 -24.54 2.80
C GLU A 19 45.55 -25.72 3.37
N GLU A 20 44.82 -26.44 2.51
CA GLU A 20 44.14 -27.68 2.85
C GLU A 20 45.18 -28.71 3.33
N SER A 21 45.03 -29.17 4.57
CA SER A 21 45.82 -30.24 5.19
C SER A 21 45.94 -31.47 4.27
N ALA A 22 47.09 -32.13 4.26
CA ALA A 22 47.35 -33.28 3.38
C ALA A 22 46.27 -34.39 3.52
N MET A 23 45.65 -34.50 4.70
CA MET A 23 44.55 -35.42 4.96
C MET A 23 43.27 -35.02 4.24
N THR A 24 42.90 -33.74 4.23
CA THR A 24 41.70 -33.27 3.53
C THR A 24 41.86 -33.38 2.02
N ARG A 25 43.07 -33.11 1.49
CA ARG A 25 43.39 -33.38 0.08
C ARG A 25 43.26 -34.85 -0.27
N ARG A 26 43.79 -35.75 0.58
CA ARG A 26 43.67 -37.19 0.37
C ARG A 26 42.21 -37.66 0.45
N MET A 27 41.43 -37.13 1.39
CA MET A 27 40.02 -37.47 1.54
C MET A 27 39.17 -36.97 0.36
N LYS A 28 39.49 -35.78 -0.15
CA LYS A 28 38.90 -35.20 -1.35
C LYS A 28 39.27 -36.00 -2.60
N GLN A 29 40.54 -36.42 -2.71
CA GLN A 29 41.00 -37.29 -3.79
C GLN A 29 40.32 -38.67 -3.75
N ILE A 30 40.11 -39.26 -2.57
CA ILE A 30 39.33 -40.51 -2.40
C ILE A 30 37.87 -40.32 -2.82
N LEU A 31 37.27 -39.16 -2.51
CA LEU A 31 35.92 -38.82 -2.93
C LEU A 31 35.83 -38.63 -4.45
N GLU A 32 36.76 -37.90 -5.04
CA GLU A 32 36.84 -37.67 -6.49
C GLU A 32 37.10 -38.98 -7.24
N GLU A 33 37.97 -39.84 -6.72
CA GLU A 33 38.22 -41.18 -7.26
C GLU A 33 36.97 -42.06 -7.18
N LYS A 34 36.20 -41.99 -6.09
CA LYS A 34 34.89 -42.66 -6.00
C LYS A 34 33.87 -42.11 -6.99
N ILE A 35 33.86 -40.80 -7.24
CA ILE A 35 32.94 -40.17 -8.20
C ILE A 35 33.32 -40.53 -9.63
N HIS A 36 34.62 -40.57 -9.96
CA HIS A 36 35.08 -40.95 -11.30
C HIS A 36 34.96 -42.45 -11.58
N ASN A 37 35.19 -43.31 -10.58
CA ASN A 37 34.93 -44.74 -10.67
C ASN A 37 33.42 -45.08 -10.66
N ALA A 38 32.55 -44.13 -10.33
CA ALA A 38 31.10 -44.25 -10.48
C ALA A 38 30.62 -43.92 -11.92
N SER A 39 31.46 -44.15 -12.92
CA SER A 39 31.03 -44.16 -14.31
C SER A 39 30.37 -45.51 -14.62
N GLY A 40 29.04 -45.57 -14.47
CA GLY A 40 28.22 -46.56 -15.17
C GLY A 40 27.58 -47.68 -14.34
N THR A 41 26.99 -47.37 -13.19
CA THR A 41 25.82 -48.15 -12.72
C THR A 41 24.85 -47.23 -12.02
N SER A 42 23.85 -46.75 -12.77
CA SER A 42 22.60 -46.25 -12.20
C SER A 42 21.92 -47.39 -11.44
N PHE A 43 22.31 -47.59 -10.18
CA PHE A 43 21.51 -48.35 -9.23
C PHE A 43 20.25 -47.53 -8.94
N THR A 44 19.26 -47.61 -9.83
CA THR A 44 17.87 -47.46 -9.43
C THR A 44 17.53 -48.70 -8.61
N ASP A 45 17.98 -48.71 -7.35
CA ASP A 45 17.80 -49.85 -6.48
C ASP A 45 16.33 -49.87 -6.05
N SER A 46 15.48 -50.45 -6.90
CA SER A 46 14.05 -50.65 -6.63
C SER A 46 13.82 -51.32 -5.28
N SER A 47 14.81 -52.10 -4.83
CA SER A 47 14.97 -52.75 -3.54
C SER A 47 14.96 -51.75 -2.37
N ILE A 48 15.74 -50.67 -2.46
CA ILE A 48 15.87 -49.64 -1.40
C ILE A 48 14.58 -48.83 -1.32
N ASN A 49 14.02 -48.44 -2.47
CA ASN A 49 12.73 -47.73 -2.49
C ASN A 49 11.59 -48.63 -1.99
N LYS A 50 11.62 -49.93 -2.30
CA LYS A 50 10.65 -50.90 -1.78
C LYS A 50 10.78 -51.08 -0.28
N HIS A 51 12.00 -51.19 0.24
CA HIS A 51 12.26 -51.28 1.69
C HIS A 51 11.80 -50.00 2.41
N TYR A 52 12.13 -48.82 1.88
CA TYR A 52 11.69 -47.54 2.41
C TYR A 52 10.15 -47.39 2.42
N ASN A 53 9.49 -47.78 1.34
CA ASN A 53 8.03 -47.75 1.27
C ASN A 53 7.41 -48.78 2.23
N GLN A 54 8.03 -49.95 2.40
CA GLN A 54 7.59 -50.98 3.33
C GLN A 54 7.71 -50.54 4.79
N THR A 55 8.84 -49.96 5.19
CA THR A 55 9.03 -49.42 6.55
C THR A 55 8.11 -48.22 6.82
N LYS A 56 7.94 -47.34 5.83
CA LYS A 56 6.97 -46.23 5.89
C LYS A 56 5.54 -46.73 6.10
N ASN A 57 5.13 -47.77 5.36
CA ASN A 57 3.79 -48.35 5.49
C ASN A 57 3.61 -49.02 6.86
N GLN A 58 4.59 -49.77 7.35
CA GLN A 58 4.57 -50.38 8.69
C GLN A 58 4.45 -49.33 9.80
N ALA A 59 5.27 -48.28 9.74
CA ALA A 59 5.20 -47.16 10.69
C ALA A 59 3.84 -46.44 10.61
N SER A 60 3.31 -46.23 9.41
CA SER A 60 2.00 -45.59 9.23
C SER A 60 0.86 -46.43 9.82
N SER A 61 0.91 -47.76 9.68
CA SER A 61 -0.09 -48.67 10.25
C SER A 61 -0.01 -48.70 11.78
N TYR A 62 1.19 -48.69 12.36
CA TYR A 62 1.40 -48.61 13.80
C TYR A 62 0.79 -47.32 14.38
N ILE A 63 1.09 -46.17 13.76
CA ILE A 63 0.55 -44.87 14.20
C ILE A 63 -0.99 -44.83 14.05
N LYS A 64 -1.57 -45.41 13.00
CA LYS A 64 -3.04 -45.50 12.85
C LYS A 64 -3.71 -46.29 13.97
N SER A 65 -3.01 -47.28 14.53
CA SER A 65 -3.52 -48.10 15.63
C SER A 65 -3.33 -47.48 17.02
N GLU A 66 -2.65 -46.35 17.14
CA GLU A 66 -2.46 -45.67 18.42
C GLU A 66 -3.79 -45.17 19.00
N PRO A 67 -4.13 -45.47 20.27
CA PRO A 67 -5.40 -45.13 20.88
C PRO A 67 -5.64 -43.61 21.02
N LEU A 68 -4.57 -42.82 20.97
CA LEU A 68 -4.62 -41.36 21.00
C LEU A 68 -5.35 -40.78 19.78
N LEU A 69 -5.21 -41.41 18.60
CA LEU A 69 -5.88 -40.96 17.36
C LEU A 69 -7.39 -41.24 17.38
N ALA A 70 -7.85 -42.20 18.19
CA ALA A 70 -9.27 -42.50 18.32
C ALA A 70 -10.01 -41.45 19.17
N HIS A 71 -9.37 -40.91 20.19
CA HIS A 71 -10.00 -40.01 21.18
C HIS A 71 -9.69 -38.54 20.95
N ASN A 72 -8.50 -38.22 20.44
CA ASN A 72 -8.06 -36.84 20.28
C ASN A 72 -8.24 -36.39 18.83
N LYS A 73 -9.25 -35.53 18.61
CA LYS A 73 -9.52 -34.92 17.31
C LYS A 73 -8.31 -34.20 16.73
N HIS A 74 -7.57 -33.44 17.55
CA HIS A 74 -6.39 -32.71 17.10
C HIS A 74 -5.26 -33.66 16.66
N ALA A 75 -5.04 -34.76 17.39
CA ALA A 75 -4.05 -35.77 16.99
C ALA A 75 -4.43 -36.46 15.66
N LYS A 76 -5.73 -36.72 15.46
CA LYS A 76 -6.26 -37.28 14.22
C LYS A 76 -6.13 -36.30 13.04
N ASP A 77 -6.38 -35.02 13.28
CA ASP A 77 -6.26 -33.97 12.27
C ASP A 77 -4.79 -33.76 11.87
N LEU A 78 -3.84 -33.75 12.84
CA LEU A 78 -2.41 -33.72 12.57
C LEU A 78 -1.93 -34.93 11.77
N TYR A 79 -2.42 -36.13 12.09
CA TYR A 79 -2.05 -37.35 11.35
C TYR A 79 -2.52 -37.31 9.89
N ASN A 80 -3.73 -36.80 9.65
CA ASN A 80 -4.29 -36.69 8.29
C ASN A 80 -3.75 -35.50 7.50
N SER A 81 -3.08 -34.55 8.18
CA SER A 81 -2.49 -33.39 7.52
C SER A 81 -1.35 -33.79 6.58
N LYS A 82 -1.21 -33.06 5.47
CA LYS A 82 -0.12 -33.28 4.52
C LYS A 82 1.20 -32.85 5.17
N PRO A 83 2.29 -33.65 5.08
CA PRO A 83 3.58 -33.24 5.60
C PRO A 83 4.05 -31.95 4.91
N TRP A 84 4.65 -31.05 5.67
CA TRP A 84 5.15 -29.76 5.20
C TRP A 84 6.22 -29.96 4.10
N THR A 85 6.01 -29.33 2.94
CA THR A 85 6.91 -29.43 1.78
C THR A 85 7.81 -28.20 1.60
N GLY A 86 7.79 -27.24 2.53
CA GLY A 86 8.51 -25.96 2.41
C GLY A 86 7.64 -24.79 1.96
N GLU A 87 6.50 -25.08 1.34
CA GLU A 87 5.50 -24.11 0.87
C GLU A 87 4.16 -24.39 1.57
N GLU A 88 3.47 -23.33 1.99
CA GLU A 88 2.15 -23.42 2.65
C GLU A 88 1.06 -23.73 1.62
N SER A 89 0.10 -24.59 1.97
CA SER A 89 -1.09 -24.81 1.14
C SER A 89 -1.99 -23.59 1.16
N ILE A 90 -2.62 -23.27 0.03
CA ILE A 90 -3.62 -22.19 -0.08
C ILE A 90 -4.74 -22.36 0.95
N GLU A 91 -5.15 -23.60 1.22
CA GLU A 91 -6.18 -23.94 2.20
C GLU A 91 -5.77 -23.56 3.63
N ASP A 92 -4.52 -23.82 3.99
CA ASP A 92 -3.96 -23.54 5.32
C ASP A 92 -3.74 -22.04 5.52
N ALA A 93 -3.26 -21.35 4.48
CA ALA A 93 -3.12 -19.90 4.46
C ALA A 93 -4.47 -19.18 4.64
N ASN A 94 -5.52 -19.66 3.96
CA ASN A 94 -6.88 -19.14 4.12
C ASN A 94 -7.43 -19.40 5.53
N LEU A 95 -7.21 -20.60 6.08
CA LEU A 95 -7.65 -20.97 7.42
C LEU A 95 -6.98 -20.09 8.47
N ARG A 96 -5.67 -19.84 8.32
CA ARG A 96 -4.91 -18.92 9.17
C ARG A 96 -5.47 -17.50 9.11
N MET A 97 -5.77 -16.98 7.93
CA MET A 97 -6.39 -15.65 7.76
C MET A 97 -7.77 -15.57 8.46
N ILE A 98 -8.56 -16.65 8.43
CA ILE A 98 -9.86 -16.72 9.10
C ILE A 98 -9.72 -16.80 10.63
N ILE A 99 -8.72 -17.52 11.14
CA ILE A 99 -8.45 -17.59 12.59
C ILE A 99 -7.91 -16.26 13.11
N GLU A 100 -6.96 -15.66 12.39
CA GLU A 100 -6.33 -14.38 12.78
C GLU A 100 -7.30 -13.20 12.69
N SER A 101 -8.33 -13.25 11.82
CA SER A 101 -9.34 -12.18 11.71
C SER A 101 -10.36 -12.15 12.85
N LYS A 102 -10.49 -13.21 13.66
CA LYS A 102 -11.44 -13.25 14.77
C LYS A 102 -10.78 -12.70 16.05
N PRO A 103 -11.39 -11.73 16.75
CA PRO A 103 -10.85 -11.24 18.02
C PRO A 103 -10.81 -12.40 19.03
N LYS A 104 -9.78 -12.40 19.89
CA LYS A 104 -9.68 -13.38 20.98
C LYS A 104 -10.95 -13.31 21.83
N PRO A 105 -11.57 -14.46 22.19
CA PRO A 105 -12.77 -14.45 23.02
C PRO A 105 -12.48 -13.75 24.35
N ILE A 106 -13.32 -12.77 24.70
CA ILE A 106 -13.26 -12.09 26.00
C ILE A 106 -13.57 -13.15 27.06
N GLU A 107 -12.67 -13.33 28.02
CA GLU A 107 -12.90 -14.23 29.15
C GLU A 107 -14.12 -13.76 29.94
N TYR A 108 -15.23 -14.48 29.80
CA TYR A 108 -16.43 -14.23 30.60
C TYR A 108 -16.15 -14.66 32.04
N ILE A 109 -15.93 -13.69 32.93
CA ILE A 109 -15.85 -13.93 34.37
C ILE A 109 -17.30 -13.98 34.89
N PRO A 110 -17.82 -15.14 35.30
CA PRO A 110 -19.19 -15.25 35.80
C PRO A 110 -19.35 -14.41 37.08
N LYS A 111 -20.32 -13.48 37.09
CA LYS A 111 -20.66 -12.72 38.30
C LYS A 111 -21.16 -13.67 39.38
N ARG A 112 -20.50 -13.67 40.54
CA ARG A 112 -20.87 -14.48 41.71
C ARG A 112 -22.31 -14.14 42.15
N LYS A 113 -23.17 -15.16 42.29
CA LYS A 113 -24.52 -14.97 42.85
C LYS A 113 -24.41 -14.63 44.34
N LEU A 114 -24.73 -13.40 44.71
CA LEU A 114 -24.71 -12.94 46.10
C LEU A 114 -25.80 -13.67 46.92
N SER A 115 -25.45 -14.04 48.15
CA SER A 115 -26.37 -14.63 49.13
C SER A 115 -27.48 -13.62 49.50
N PRO A 116 -28.71 -14.04 49.83
CA PRO A 116 -29.77 -13.14 50.31
C PRO A 116 -29.31 -12.23 51.46
N MET A 117 -28.43 -12.73 52.34
CA MET A 117 -27.83 -11.95 53.43
C MET A 117 -26.87 -10.87 52.93
N GLU A 118 -26.01 -11.20 51.95
CA GLU A 118 -25.11 -10.24 51.30
C GLU A 118 -25.87 -9.19 50.48
N LYS A 119 -27.00 -9.59 49.87
CA LYS A 119 -27.90 -8.66 49.20
C LYS A 119 -28.52 -7.67 50.18
N LEU A 120 -28.94 -8.15 51.35
CA LEU A 120 -29.52 -7.31 52.39
C LEU A 120 -28.48 -6.36 53.00
N SER A 121 -27.25 -6.82 53.24
CA SER A 121 -26.17 -5.95 53.73
C SER A 121 -25.78 -4.90 52.69
N ASN A 122 -25.67 -5.28 51.41
CA ASN A 122 -25.41 -4.30 50.34
C ASN A 122 -26.56 -3.31 50.21
N ALA A 123 -27.82 -3.74 50.28
CA ALA A 123 -28.95 -2.83 50.26
C ALA A 123 -28.91 -1.84 51.44
N LYS A 124 -28.58 -2.32 52.65
CA LYS A 124 -28.42 -1.46 53.82
C LYS A 124 -27.29 -0.44 53.64
N ASN A 125 -26.13 -0.88 53.15
CA ASN A 125 -24.99 0.01 52.88
C ASN A 125 -25.34 1.06 51.83
N ILE A 126 -26.00 0.66 50.72
CA ILE A 126 -26.45 1.60 49.67
C ILE A 126 -27.47 2.60 50.22
N THR A 127 -28.40 2.16 51.08
CA THR A 127 -29.37 3.09 51.70
C THR A 127 -28.72 4.03 52.71
N LEU A 128 -27.66 3.59 53.41
CA LEU A 128 -26.88 4.44 54.30
C LEU A 128 -26.10 5.48 53.49
N ASP A 129 -25.41 5.06 52.43
CA ASP A 129 -24.68 5.97 51.54
C ASP A 129 -25.62 7.01 50.91
N TYR A 130 -26.84 6.63 50.56
CA TYR A 130 -27.86 7.56 50.07
C TYR A 130 -28.34 8.54 51.13
N LYS A 131 -28.50 8.10 52.39
CA LYS A 131 -28.90 8.98 53.49
C LYS A 131 -27.80 9.96 53.87
N ILE A 132 -26.55 9.50 53.87
CA ILE A 132 -25.39 10.32 54.18
C ILE A 132 -25.18 11.38 53.09
N ASN A 133 -25.44 11.04 51.83
CA ASN A 133 -25.24 11.93 50.69
C ASN A 133 -26.53 12.63 50.20
N LYS A 134 -27.62 12.68 50.99
CA LYS A 134 -28.89 13.31 50.57
C LYS A 134 -28.81 14.84 50.70
N PRO A 135 -28.89 15.63 49.60
CA PRO A 135 -29.02 17.09 49.69
C PRO A 135 -30.46 17.54 50.04
N ASP A 136 -30.61 18.81 50.48
CA ASP A 136 -31.84 19.38 51.06
C ASP A 136 -33.10 19.37 50.17
N ASP A 137 -34.27 19.32 50.83
CA ASP A 137 -35.60 19.03 50.27
C ASP A 137 -36.20 20.11 49.33
N GLY A 138 -35.59 21.29 49.22
CA GLY A 138 -36.09 22.38 48.36
C GLY A 138 -36.07 22.05 46.86
N PHE A 139 -35.19 21.13 46.45
CA PHE A 139 -35.11 20.68 45.06
C PHE A 139 -36.27 19.73 44.68
N LYS A 140 -36.93 19.09 45.66
CA LYS A 140 -37.98 18.10 45.42
C LYS A 140 -39.32 18.73 45.03
N GLU A 141 -39.65 19.88 45.60
CA GLU A 141 -40.92 20.59 45.32
C GLU A 141 -40.95 21.16 43.90
N MET A 142 -39.82 21.68 43.43
CA MET A 142 -39.72 22.28 42.09
C MET A 142 -39.82 21.24 40.97
N TYR A 143 -39.40 19.99 41.23
CA TYR A 143 -39.55 18.87 40.30
C TYR A 143 -40.88 18.14 40.46
N LYS A 144 -41.62 18.32 41.56
CA LYS A 144 -42.98 17.80 41.69
C LYS A 144 -43.86 18.39 40.58
N GLU A 145 -43.83 19.70 40.41
CA GLU A 145 -44.58 20.43 39.37
C GLU A 145 -44.14 20.05 37.94
N ARG A 146 -42.83 19.93 37.70
CA ARG A 146 -42.29 19.69 36.34
C ARG A 146 -42.30 18.22 35.92
N LEU A 147 -42.27 17.28 36.87
CA LEU A 147 -42.18 15.84 36.61
C LEU A 147 -43.56 15.15 36.69
N LEU A 148 -44.56 15.73 37.37
CA LEU A 148 -45.92 15.17 37.46
C LEU A 148 -46.91 15.73 36.43
N GLY A 149 -46.65 16.89 35.82
CA GLY A 149 -47.50 17.46 34.76
C GLY A 149 -49.01 17.48 35.09
N PRO A 150 -49.91 17.61 34.10
CA PRO A 150 -51.37 17.68 34.31
C PRO A 150 -52.01 16.43 34.93
N LEU A 151 -51.24 15.40 35.30
CA LEU A 151 -51.73 14.11 35.76
C LEU A 151 -51.71 13.94 37.29
N ALA A 152 -51.30 14.95 38.05
CA ALA A 152 -51.47 14.97 39.51
C ALA A 152 -52.95 14.98 39.95
N PHE A 153 -53.91 15.09 39.01
CA PHE A 153 -55.35 15.18 39.31
C PHE A 153 -56.09 13.84 39.36
N ASN A 154 -55.42 12.69 39.23
CA ASN A 154 -56.10 11.39 39.34
C ASN A 154 -55.47 10.47 40.41
N PRO A 155 -55.97 10.51 41.66
CA PRO A 155 -55.37 9.81 42.81
C PRO A 155 -55.48 8.27 42.78
N ASN A 156 -56.09 7.69 41.75
CA ASN A 156 -56.38 6.25 41.65
C ASN A 156 -55.57 5.49 40.57
N SER A 157 -54.57 6.12 39.93
CA SER A 157 -53.76 5.44 38.91
C SER A 157 -52.47 4.85 39.53
N PRO A 158 -52.16 3.55 39.33
CA PRO A 158 -50.97 2.93 39.91
C PRO A 158 -49.68 3.57 39.34
N ALA A 159 -48.72 3.84 40.23
CA ALA A 159 -47.45 4.52 39.96
C ALA A 159 -46.51 3.82 38.94
N THR A 160 -46.90 2.67 38.40
CA THR A 160 -46.10 1.87 37.46
C THR A 160 -46.10 2.43 36.04
N ASP A 161 -47.08 3.26 35.66
CA ASP A 161 -47.19 3.81 34.30
C ASP A 161 -46.64 5.23 34.15
N ILE A 162 -45.97 5.76 35.17
CA ILE A 162 -45.39 7.12 35.12
C ILE A 162 -44.32 7.21 34.02
N VAL A 163 -43.48 6.19 33.88
CA VAL A 163 -42.43 6.14 32.85
C VAL A 163 -43.05 6.03 31.45
N ASN A 164 -44.06 5.17 31.29
CA ASN A 164 -44.76 5.00 30.02
C ASN A 164 -45.52 6.27 29.63
N SER A 165 -46.14 6.94 30.60
CA SER A 165 -46.87 8.20 30.41
C SER A 165 -45.92 9.36 30.08
N LEU A 166 -44.80 9.49 30.79
CA LEU A 166 -43.77 10.51 30.51
C LEU A 166 -43.12 10.29 29.14
N ALA A 167 -42.80 9.03 28.81
CA ALA A 167 -42.30 8.67 27.50
C ALA A 167 -43.33 8.98 26.40
N SER A 168 -44.61 8.66 26.64
CA SER A 168 -45.70 8.95 25.70
C SER A 168 -45.90 10.45 25.51
N ALA A 169 -45.85 11.26 26.58
CA ALA A 169 -45.93 12.71 26.50
C ALA A 169 -44.76 13.31 25.71
N LYS A 170 -43.53 12.81 25.94
CA LYS A 170 -42.34 13.21 25.20
C LYS A 170 -42.42 12.80 23.73
N ILE A 171 -42.89 11.59 23.43
CA ILE A 171 -43.13 11.11 22.07
C ILE A 171 -44.15 12.01 21.37
N ASN A 172 -45.28 12.30 22.02
CA ASN A 172 -46.34 13.15 21.48
C ASN A 172 -45.93 14.61 21.28
N SER A 173 -44.96 15.13 22.06
CA SER A 173 -44.44 16.48 21.85
C SER A 173 -43.53 16.60 20.63
N TYR A 174 -42.93 15.49 20.18
CA TYR A 174 -42.03 15.47 19.02
C TYR A 174 -42.65 14.88 17.75
N ILE A 175 -43.78 14.16 17.84
CA ILE A 175 -44.52 13.70 16.67
C ILE A 175 -45.31 14.86 16.05
N ASN A 176 -45.05 15.14 14.77
CA ASN A 176 -45.93 15.96 13.96
C ASN A 176 -47.19 15.14 13.60
N ARG A 177 -48.37 15.61 14.02
CA ARG A 177 -49.64 14.87 13.92
C ARG A 177 -50.14 14.68 12.49
N GLU A 178 -49.77 15.54 11.56
CA GLU A 178 -50.24 15.47 10.16
C GLU A 178 -49.38 14.51 9.33
N THR A 179 -48.06 14.52 9.56
CA THR A 179 -47.12 13.71 8.80
C THR A 179 -46.73 12.40 9.50
N GLY A 180 -47.04 12.27 10.79
CA GLY A 180 -46.61 11.17 11.66
C GLY A 180 -45.09 11.09 11.87
N GLN A 181 -44.34 12.09 11.39
CA GLN A 181 -42.88 12.12 11.50
C GLN A 181 -42.47 12.83 12.79
N PHE A 182 -41.38 12.35 13.39
CA PHE A 182 -40.81 13.00 14.56
C PHE A 182 -39.91 14.15 14.11
N ASP A 183 -40.22 15.37 14.55
CA ASP A 183 -39.50 16.60 14.22
C ASP A 183 -38.50 16.91 15.35
N HIS A 184 -37.34 16.25 15.31
CA HIS A 184 -36.25 16.49 16.26
C HIS A 184 -34.90 16.41 15.54
N PRO A 185 -33.93 17.32 15.77
CA PRO A 185 -32.60 17.25 15.16
C PRO A 185 -31.89 15.90 15.35
N GLU A 186 -32.08 15.24 16.49
CA GLU A 186 -31.49 13.91 16.75
C GLU A 186 -32.11 12.79 15.89
N MET A 187 -33.36 12.96 15.43
CA MET A 187 -34.01 11.99 14.54
C MET A 187 -33.32 11.89 13.17
N SER A 188 -32.57 12.91 12.75
CA SER A 188 -31.76 12.86 11.52
C SER A 188 -30.59 11.87 11.58
N SER A 189 -30.12 11.54 12.78
CA SER A 189 -29.08 10.53 13.04
C SER A 189 -29.67 9.12 13.15
N VAL A 190 -30.85 9.00 13.76
CA VAL A 190 -31.54 7.72 13.96
C VAL A 190 -32.24 7.24 12.68
N ARG A 191 -32.71 8.16 11.83
CA ARG A 191 -33.34 7.83 10.55
C ARG A 191 -32.31 7.78 9.44
N GLY A 192 -32.48 6.83 8.53
CA GLY A 192 -31.79 6.89 7.24
C GLY A 192 -32.16 8.18 6.50
N LYS A 193 -31.17 8.84 5.91
CA LYS A 193 -31.42 9.97 5.00
C LYS A 193 -32.20 9.46 3.79
N ARG A 194 -33.22 10.22 3.36
CA ARG A 194 -33.90 9.92 2.10
C ARG A 194 -32.86 9.96 0.99
N ILE A 195 -32.88 8.93 0.16
CA ILE A 195 -32.09 8.89 -1.07
C ILE A 195 -32.56 10.04 -1.97
N SER A 196 -31.64 10.70 -2.68
CA SER A 196 -31.99 11.83 -3.54
C SER A 196 -32.96 11.40 -4.64
N GLU A 197 -33.89 12.28 -5.01
CA GLU A 197 -34.84 12.01 -6.10
C GLU A 197 -34.12 11.72 -7.43
N GLU A 198 -32.98 12.37 -7.67
CA GLU A 198 -32.12 12.11 -8.82
C GLU A 198 -31.53 10.70 -8.83
N HIS A 199 -31.18 10.16 -7.66
CA HIS A 199 -30.73 8.79 -7.52
C HIS A 199 -31.89 7.84 -7.83
N LEU A 200 -33.08 8.08 -7.28
CA LEU A 200 -34.28 7.28 -7.55
C LEU A 200 -34.69 7.26 -9.02
N LYS A 201 -34.55 8.39 -9.74
CA LYS A 201 -34.84 8.47 -11.19
C LYS A 201 -33.96 7.53 -12.02
N ASN A 202 -32.70 7.35 -11.62
CA ASN A 202 -31.73 6.51 -12.31
C ASN A 202 -31.58 5.11 -11.68
N CYS A 203 -32.26 4.82 -10.57
CA CYS A 203 -32.24 3.52 -9.87
C CYS A 203 -32.82 2.35 -10.70
N THR A 204 -33.47 2.61 -11.82
CA THR A 204 -33.97 1.54 -12.70
C THR A 204 -32.85 0.92 -13.54
N ASP A 205 -31.75 1.64 -13.75
CA ASP A 205 -30.63 1.18 -14.56
C ASP A 205 -29.53 0.54 -13.68
N SER A 206 -29.20 -0.71 -13.95
CA SER A 206 -28.10 -1.40 -13.28
C SER A 206 -26.74 -0.75 -13.57
N ASN A 207 -26.58 -0.14 -14.76
CA ASN A 207 -25.34 0.57 -15.12
C ASN A 207 -25.09 1.77 -14.22
N TYR A 208 -26.16 2.46 -13.78
CA TYR A 208 -26.05 3.59 -12.88
C TYR A 208 -25.46 3.16 -11.52
N PHE A 209 -25.94 2.07 -10.94
CA PHE A 209 -25.37 1.52 -9.70
C PHE A 209 -23.95 1.01 -9.89
N MET A 210 -23.65 0.32 -10.99
CA MET A 210 -22.29 -0.12 -11.31
C MET A 210 -21.33 1.06 -11.36
N ASN A 211 -21.70 2.13 -12.07
CA ASN A 211 -20.88 3.35 -12.14
C ASN A 211 -20.72 4.03 -10.78
N GLN A 212 -21.72 3.98 -9.92
CA GLN A 212 -21.63 4.52 -8.56
C GLN A 212 -20.72 3.67 -7.66
N ILE A 213 -20.76 2.34 -7.79
CA ILE A 213 -19.86 1.42 -7.07
C ILE A 213 -18.41 1.68 -7.49
N LEU A 214 -18.15 1.77 -8.79
CA LEU A 214 -16.82 2.09 -9.32
C LEU A 214 -16.30 3.43 -8.79
N LYS A 215 -17.16 4.47 -8.78
CA LYS A 215 -16.81 5.78 -8.21
C LYS A 215 -16.54 5.71 -6.70
N LYS A 216 -17.36 4.98 -5.93
CA LYS A 216 -17.19 4.83 -4.48
C LYS A 216 -15.94 4.05 -4.11
N GLN A 217 -15.55 3.09 -4.94
CA GLN A 217 -14.35 2.28 -4.73
C GLN A 217 -13.09 2.95 -5.32
N GLU A 218 -13.22 4.11 -5.96
CA GLU A 218 -12.15 4.79 -6.70
C GLU A 218 -11.47 3.88 -7.74
N VAL A 219 -12.21 2.88 -8.24
CA VAL A 219 -11.70 1.90 -9.21
C VAL A 219 -11.97 2.41 -10.61
N VAL A 220 -10.89 2.51 -11.37
CA VAL A 220 -10.89 2.85 -12.78
C VAL A 220 -10.89 1.55 -13.60
N PRO A 221 -11.68 1.45 -14.68
CA PRO A 221 -11.62 0.31 -15.60
C PRO A 221 -10.18 0.01 -16.07
N PRO A 222 -9.79 -1.28 -16.24
CA PRO A 222 -8.41 -1.65 -16.58
C PRO A 222 -7.83 -0.99 -17.83
N TRP A 223 -8.66 -0.75 -18.84
CA TRP A 223 -8.24 -0.08 -20.08
C TRP A 223 -7.95 1.41 -19.87
N ILE A 224 -8.66 2.10 -18.97
CA ILE A 224 -8.40 3.52 -18.64
C ILE A 224 -7.12 3.63 -17.81
N GLU A 225 -6.86 2.69 -16.90
CA GLU A 225 -5.57 2.63 -16.18
C GLU A 225 -4.41 2.45 -17.16
N SER A 226 -4.55 1.51 -18.11
CA SER A 226 -3.59 1.32 -19.19
C SER A 226 -3.42 2.57 -20.06
N GLN A 227 -4.52 3.30 -20.33
CA GLN A 227 -4.49 4.57 -21.06
C GLN A 227 -3.65 5.63 -20.34
N GLN A 228 -3.84 5.78 -19.02
CA GLN A 228 -3.09 6.71 -18.19
C GLN A 228 -1.62 6.30 -18.11
N ASN A 229 -1.33 5.00 -17.99
CA ASN A 229 0.04 4.52 -17.97
C ASN A 229 0.77 4.81 -19.28
N ILE A 230 0.14 4.56 -20.43
CA ILE A 230 0.72 4.88 -21.75
C ILE A 230 0.99 6.39 -21.86
N ASN A 231 0.05 7.25 -21.45
CA ASN A 231 0.26 8.70 -21.49
C ASN A 231 1.50 9.09 -20.66
N LYS A 232 1.61 8.57 -19.42
CA LYS A 232 2.77 8.80 -18.55
C LYS A 232 4.07 8.28 -19.18
N SER A 233 4.06 7.08 -19.77
CA SER A 233 5.23 6.49 -20.45
C SER A 233 5.68 7.33 -21.64
N VAL A 234 4.73 7.82 -22.46
CA VAL A 234 5.00 8.70 -23.61
C VAL A 234 5.53 10.06 -23.17
N GLU A 235 4.94 10.67 -22.15
CA GLU A 235 5.40 11.95 -21.59
C GLU A 235 6.82 11.85 -21.02
N LYS A 236 7.10 10.77 -20.26
CA LYS A 236 8.45 10.49 -19.76
C LYS A 236 9.44 10.29 -20.90
N PHE A 237 9.10 9.47 -21.90
CA PHE A 237 9.94 9.24 -23.07
C PHE A 237 10.28 10.54 -23.80
N ARG A 238 9.27 11.38 -24.06
CA ARG A 238 9.45 12.68 -24.71
C ARG A 238 10.29 13.63 -23.87
N SER A 239 10.09 13.65 -22.55
CA SER A 239 10.90 14.44 -21.63
C SER A 239 12.37 13.98 -21.58
N ASP A 240 12.61 12.66 -21.69
CA ASP A 240 13.95 12.10 -21.73
C ASP A 240 14.64 12.45 -23.06
N LEU A 241 13.96 12.30 -24.19
CA LEU A 241 14.46 12.75 -25.50
C LEU A 241 14.82 14.24 -25.49
N ASP A 242 13.94 15.06 -24.93
CA ASP A 242 14.15 16.49 -24.82
C ASP A 242 15.38 16.86 -23.99
N LYS A 243 15.68 16.08 -22.93
CA LYS A 243 16.89 16.26 -22.12
C LYS A 243 18.14 15.81 -22.87
N LEU A 244 18.07 14.69 -23.59
CA LEU A 244 19.18 14.19 -24.40
C LEU A 244 19.56 15.22 -25.47
N TRP A 245 18.57 15.76 -26.19
CA TRP A 245 18.78 16.82 -27.16
C TRP A 245 19.33 18.10 -26.53
N PHE A 246 18.77 18.53 -25.41
CA PHE A 246 19.26 19.72 -24.70
C PHE A 246 20.73 19.56 -24.27
N ASN A 247 21.08 18.41 -23.69
CA ASN A 247 22.46 18.10 -23.32
C ASN A 247 23.36 18.03 -24.56
N TRP A 248 22.88 17.44 -25.65
CA TRP A 248 23.62 17.39 -26.91
C TRP A 248 23.90 18.79 -27.46
N ILE A 249 22.90 19.69 -27.46
CA ILE A 249 23.07 21.09 -27.89
C ILE A 249 24.14 21.77 -27.04
N ILE A 250 24.14 21.56 -25.73
CA ILE A 250 25.10 22.21 -24.83
C ILE A 250 26.52 21.66 -24.99
N TYR A 251 26.68 20.34 -24.97
CA TYR A 251 27.99 19.70 -24.83
C TYR A 251 28.65 19.33 -26.16
N HIS A 252 27.87 19.08 -27.20
CA HIS A 252 28.35 18.59 -28.50
C HIS A 252 28.20 19.60 -29.63
N SER A 253 27.41 20.67 -29.47
CA SER A 253 27.29 21.75 -30.47
C SER A 253 28.34 22.85 -30.26
N PHE A 254 28.25 23.90 -31.09
CA PHE A 254 29.03 25.14 -31.00
C PHE A 254 28.96 25.81 -29.62
N PHE A 255 27.93 25.51 -28.81
CA PHE A 255 27.75 26.07 -27.47
C PHE A 255 28.79 25.67 -26.45
N LYS A 256 29.54 24.59 -26.68
CA LYS A 256 30.59 24.14 -25.77
C LYS A 256 31.59 25.26 -25.43
N ASP A 257 31.96 26.04 -26.43
CA ASP A 257 32.98 27.08 -26.30
C ASP A 257 32.42 28.36 -25.66
N TYR A 258 31.09 28.53 -25.66
CA TYR A 258 30.39 29.71 -25.15
C TYR A 258 29.83 29.54 -23.73
N MET A 259 30.04 28.38 -23.09
CA MET A 259 29.54 28.07 -21.74
C MET A 259 30.05 29.03 -20.64
N HIS A 260 31.12 29.79 -20.91
CA HIS A 260 31.71 30.75 -19.97
C HIS A 260 31.10 32.15 -20.01
N LEU A 261 30.23 32.44 -20.99
CA LEU A 261 29.62 33.76 -21.16
C LEU A 261 28.34 33.94 -20.33
N ASP A 262 27.91 35.19 -20.22
CA ASP A 262 26.64 35.56 -19.59
C ASP A 262 25.44 35.00 -20.35
N LEU A 263 24.35 34.75 -19.63
CA LEU A 263 23.11 34.18 -20.14
C LEU A 263 22.56 34.94 -21.37
N GLU A 264 22.57 36.27 -21.31
CA GLU A 264 22.12 37.15 -22.39
C GLU A 264 22.94 36.95 -23.68
N SER A 265 24.26 36.76 -23.53
CA SER A 265 25.17 36.55 -24.65
C SER A 265 24.97 35.17 -25.28
N ILE A 266 24.67 34.15 -24.46
CA ILE A 266 24.38 32.80 -24.94
C ILE A 266 23.07 32.77 -25.73
N LEU A 267 22.04 33.47 -25.27
CA LEU A 267 20.75 33.57 -25.96
C LEU A 267 20.87 34.29 -27.30
N LEU A 268 21.59 35.41 -27.35
CA LEU A 268 21.83 36.14 -28.60
C LEU A 268 22.54 35.26 -29.64
N ARG A 269 23.57 34.52 -29.23
CA ARG A 269 24.28 33.57 -30.10
C ARG A 269 23.42 32.41 -30.57
N PHE A 270 22.42 32.00 -29.78
CA PHE A 270 21.44 31.01 -30.18
C PHE A 270 20.50 31.52 -31.27
N GLU A 271 20.02 32.76 -31.15
CA GLU A 271 19.17 33.37 -32.17
C GLU A 271 19.92 33.58 -33.49
N GLU A 272 21.18 34.02 -33.43
CA GLU A 272 22.03 34.23 -34.61
C GLU A 272 22.33 32.92 -35.38
N ASN A 273 22.52 31.80 -34.66
CA ASN A 273 22.96 30.53 -35.25
C ASN A 273 21.86 29.46 -35.31
N LYS A 274 20.59 29.86 -35.16
CA LYS A 274 19.43 28.97 -35.21
C LYS A 274 19.35 28.14 -36.50
N TRP A 275 19.87 28.67 -37.60
CA TRP A 275 19.86 28.03 -38.92
C TRP A 275 20.94 26.95 -39.10
N GLN A 276 21.96 26.92 -38.24
CA GLN A 276 23.08 25.96 -38.34
C GLN A 276 22.76 24.62 -37.67
N PHE A 277 21.64 24.57 -36.96
CA PHE A 277 21.06 23.39 -36.33
C PHE A 277 20.36 22.51 -37.39
N SER A 278 21.11 21.62 -38.04
CA SER A 278 20.58 20.66 -39.03
C SER A 278 19.90 19.44 -38.41
N GLU A 279 18.86 18.91 -39.05
CA GLU A 279 18.10 17.71 -38.63
C GLU A 279 18.91 16.40 -38.74
N GLU A 280 20.10 16.42 -39.34
CA GLU A 280 20.90 15.21 -39.63
C GLU A 280 21.74 14.69 -38.45
N HIS A 281 21.74 15.36 -37.30
CA HIS A 281 22.55 14.92 -36.18
C HIS A 281 22.00 13.65 -35.52
N GLU A 282 22.84 12.63 -35.44
CA GLU A 282 22.50 11.38 -34.76
C GLU A 282 22.68 11.54 -33.25
N LEU A 283 21.59 11.29 -32.51
CA LEU A 283 21.64 11.15 -31.06
C LEU A 283 22.43 9.89 -30.68
N PRO A 284 23.28 9.95 -29.63
CA PRO A 284 23.77 8.74 -28.99
C PRO A 284 22.58 7.93 -28.46
N ASP A 285 22.71 6.60 -28.49
CA ASP A 285 21.72 5.63 -27.95
C ASP A 285 20.44 5.40 -28.78
N LYS A 286 20.50 5.52 -30.12
CA LYS A 286 19.38 5.19 -31.02
C LYS A 286 18.80 3.79 -30.79
N GLU A 287 19.64 2.80 -30.47
CA GLU A 287 19.22 1.42 -30.20
C GLU A 287 18.38 1.30 -28.92
N TYR A 288 18.79 2.00 -27.85
CA TYR A 288 18.02 2.06 -26.61
C TYR A 288 16.67 2.78 -26.82
N LEU A 289 16.68 3.89 -27.56
CA LEU A 289 15.46 4.62 -27.90
C LEU A 289 14.51 3.75 -28.71
N LYS A 290 15.03 2.95 -29.64
CA LYS A 290 14.25 1.99 -30.42
C LYS A 290 13.61 0.93 -29.53
N ALA A 291 14.38 0.32 -28.63
CA ALA A 291 13.86 -0.67 -27.68
C ALA A 291 12.76 -0.06 -26.77
N LYS A 292 12.92 1.20 -26.34
CA LYS A 292 11.91 1.91 -25.53
C LYS A 292 10.64 2.23 -26.32
N VAL A 293 10.76 2.65 -27.58
CA VAL A 293 9.63 2.84 -28.49
C VAL A 293 8.90 1.52 -28.74
N ASP A 294 9.63 0.42 -28.93
CA ASP A 294 9.05 -0.91 -29.12
C ASP A 294 8.26 -1.36 -27.88
N LEU A 295 8.76 -1.11 -26.67
CA LEU A 295 8.01 -1.35 -25.43
C LEU A 295 6.71 -0.52 -25.36
N ILE A 296 6.77 0.78 -25.63
CA ILE A 296 5.57 1.64 -25.64
C ILE A 296 4.58 1.18 -26.71
N ASN A 297 5.07 0.74 -27.88
CA ASN A 297 4.24 0.20 -28.95
C ASN A 297 3.58 -1.14 -28.58
N GLN A 298 4.23 -1.96 -27.76
CA GLN A 298 3.62 -3.16 -27.18
C GLN A 298 2.52 -2.79 -26.18
N GLU A 299 2.73 -1.80 -25.31
CA GLU A 299 1.71 -1.27 -24.39
C GLU A 299 0.50 -0.72 -25.17
N ILE A 300 0.73 0.08 -26.21
CA ILE A 300 -0.31 0.62 -27.10
C ILE A 300 -1.10 -0.51 -27.76
N ARG A 301 -0.42 -1.56 -28.23
CA ARG A 301 -1.10 -2.75 -28.80
C ARG A 301 -1.98 -3.42 -27.76
N ASN A 302 -1.49 -3.63 -26.54
CA ASN A 302 -2.26 -4.24 -25.46
C ASN A 302 -3.49 -3.40 -25.10
N TYR A 303 -3.32 -2.09 -24.97
CA TYR A 303 -4.41 -1.15 -24.73
C TYR A 303 -5.46 -1.18 -25.85
N ASN A 304 -5.05 -1.15 -27.12
CA ASN A 304 -5.99 -1.20 -28.25
C ASN A 304 -6.77 -2.51 -28.31
N LEU A 305 -6.24 -3.62 -27.78
CA LEU A 305 -6.98 -4.88 -27.66
C LEU A 305 -8.03 -4.85 -26.55
N GLN A 306 -7.79 -4.08 -25.48
CA GLN A 306 -8.69 -3.94 -24.34
C GLN A 306 -9.72 -2.83 -24.52
N CYS A 307 -9.47 -1.88 -25.42
CA CYS A 307 -10.31 -0.72 -25.62
C CYS A 307 -11.63 -1.12 -26.32
N PRO A 308 -12.79 -0.79 -25.73
CA PRO A 308 -14.08 -1.14 -26.34
C PRO A 308 -14.42 -0.31 -27.58
N SER A 309 -13.77 0.85 -27.77
CA SER A 309 -14.06 1.77 -28.88
C SER A 309 -12.83 1.97 -29.76
N THR A 310 -13.02 1.80 -31.07
CA THR A 310 -11.97 2.01 -32.08
C THR A 310 -11.51 3.47 -32.16
N THR A 311 -12.37 4.43 -31.82
CA THR A 311 -12.05 5.86 -31.80
C THR A 311 -11.03 6.19 -30.71
N SER A 312 -11.07 5.45 -29.60
CA SER A 312 -10.18 5.64 -28.46
C SER A 312 -8.84 4.91 -28.62
N HIS A 313 -8.61 4.26 -29.76
CA HIS A 313 -7.34 3.58 -30.06
C HIS A 313 -6.20 4.58 -30.19
N LYS A 314 -5.01 4.19 -29.71
CA LYS A 314 -3.79 4.97 -29.83
C LYS A 314 -2.97 4.51 -31.03
N PHE A 315 -2.33 5.46 -31.70
CA PHE A 315 -1.39 5.17 -32.79
C PHE A 315 -0.02 4.76 -32.25
N LYS A 316 0.65 3.89 -33.00
CA LYS A 316 2.03 3.52 -32.72
C LYS A 316 2.96 4.72 -32.92
N LEU A 317 4.02 4.75 -32.12
CA LEU A 317 5.07 5.74 -32.23
C LEU A 317 6.11 5.29 -33.26
N ASP A 318 6.49 6.23 -34.13
CA ASP A 318 7.61 6.09 -35.05
C ASP A 318 8.82 6.83 -34.46
N LEU A 319 9.95 6.13 -34.34
CA LEU A 319 11.15 6.67 -33.70
C LEU A 319 11.67 7.93 -34.41
N ASP A 320 11.81 7.90 -35.73
CA ASP A 320 12.38 9.02 -36.48
C ASP A 320 11.49 10.27 -36.39
N LYS A 321 10.16 10.09 -36.38
CA LYS A 321 9.20 11.19 -36.20
C LYS A 321 9.29 11.79 -34.79
N GLU A 322 9.39 10.95 -33.76
CA GLU A 322 9.51 11.43 -32.37
C GLU A 322 10.84 12.16 -32.13
N ILE A 323 11.93 11.70 -32.74
CA ILE A 323 13.24 12.38 -32.69
C ILE A 323 13.13 13.77 -33.33
N LYS A 324 12.56 13.87 -34.54
CA LYS A 324 12.37 15.14 -35.25
C LYS A 324 11.47 16.11 -34.47
N ASN A 325 10.36 15.62 -33.94
CA ASN A 325 9.43 16.44 -33.15
C ASN A 325 10.06 16.90 -31.83
N SER A 326 10.84 16.03 -31.17
CA SER A 326 11.56 16.40 -29.95
C SER A 326 12.62 17.46 -30.23
N TYR A 327 13.36 17.33 -31.33
CA TYR A 327 14.34 18.33 -31.74
C TYR A 327 13.71 19.72 -31.91
N GLN A 328 12.62 19.81 -32.68
CA GLN A 328 11.87 21.07 -32.87
C GLN A 328 11.37 21.64 -31.54
N ARG A 329 10.76 20.79 -30.69
CA ARG A 329 10.29 21.19 -29.36
C ARG A 329 11.44 21.69 -28.47
N THR A 330 12.62 21.09 -28.54
CA THR A 330 13.78 21.53 -27.76
C THR A 330 14.34 22.86 -28.23
N LEU A 331 14.34 23.12 -29.54
CA LEU A 331 14.78 24.40 -30.10
C LEU A 331 13.83 25.54 -29.71
N GLU A 332 12.52 25.31 -29.77
CA GLU A 332 11.52 26.30 -29.33
C GLU A 332 11.62 26.60 -27.84
N ASN A 333 11.79 25.56 -27.02
CA ASN A 333 11.89 25.70 -25.57
C ASN A 333 13.32 25.92 -25.07
N PHE A 334 14.28 26.17 -25.96
CA PHE A 334 15.69 26.26 -25.59
C PHE A 334 15.95 27.42 -24.61
N SER A 335 15.36 28.59 -24.89
CA SER A 335 15.52 29.79 -24.04
C SER A 335 15.13 29.51 -22.58
N ASN A 336 13.92 29.00 -22.37
CA ASN A 336 13.44 28.65 -21.02
C ASN A 336 14.29 27.55 -20.35
N LYS A 337 14.75 26.56 -21.13
CA LYS A 337 15.58 25.45 -20.62
C LYS A 337 16.99 25.91 -20.24
N ILE A 338 17.59 26.84 -20.98
CA ILE A 338 18.93 27.35 -20.66
C ILE A 338 18.91 28.29 -19.45
N GLU A 339 17.87 29.11 -19.28
CA GLU A 339 17.69 29.93 -18.08
C GLU A 339 17.59 29.06 -16.81
N THR A 340 16.75 28.03 -16.86
CA THR A 340 16.59 27.10 -15.73
C THR A 340 17.86 26.30 -15.45
N TRP A 341 18.57 25.87 -16.49
CA TRP A 341 19.88 25.21 -16.36
C TRP A 341 20.95 26.14 -15.78
N TYR A 342 21.06 27.39 -16.26
CA TYR A 342 22.03 28.38 -15.80
C TYR A 342 21.81 28.73 -14.33
N ASN A 343 20.56 28.98 -13.93
CA ASN A 343 20.20 29.23 -12.54
C ASN A 343 20.51 28.02 -11.62
N THR A 344 20.30 26.81 -12.12
CA THR A 344 20.63 25.58 -11.37
C THR A 344 22.14 25.43 -11.18
N ASN A 345 22.95 25.74 -12.19
CA ASN A 345 24.40 25.63 -12.12
C ASN A 345 25.06 26.77 -11.32
N LYS A 346 24.53 28.00 -11.40
CA LYS A 346 24.96 29.13 -10.55
C LYS A 346 24.72 28.86 -9.06
N LYS A 347 23.59 28.24 -8.71
CA LYS A 347 23.32 27.81 -7.32
C LYS A 347 24.31 26.76 -6.82
N LYS A 348 24.75 25.85 -7.69
CA LYS A 348 25.78 24.85 -7.35
C LYS A 348 27.15 25.48 -7.11
N SER A 349 27.55 26.48 -7.89
CA SER A 349 28.83 27.18 -7.67
C SER A 349 28.84 28.04 -6.41
N THR A 350 27.71 28.66 -6.02
CA THR A 350 27.62 29.44 -4.77
C THR A 350 27.68 28.57 -3.51
N LEU A 351 27.15 27.34 -3.57
CA LEU A 351 27.21 26.37 -2.45
C LEU A 351 28.63 25.80 -2.23
N VAL A 352 29.46 25.74 -3.27
CA VAL A 352 30.84 25.25 -3.16
C VAL A 352 31.78 26.32 -2.60
N ASN A 353 31.55 27.60 -2.92
CA ASN A 353 32.40 28.71 -2.45
C ASN A 353 32.21 29.13 -0.98
N SER A 354 31.16 28.66 -0.29
CA SER A 354 30.97 28.92 1.15
C SER A 354 31.70 27.94 2.07
N SER A 355 32.46 26.97 1.52
CA SER A 355 33.12 25.91 2.30
C SER A 355 34.64 26.08 2.47
N SER A 356 35.23 27.20 2.03
CA SER A 356 36.68 27.42 2.14
C SER A 356 37.06 28.80 2.72
N LYS A 357 36.80 28.98 4.02
CA LYS A 357 37.63 29.86 4.88
C LYS A 357 37.38 29.60 6.36
N GLY A 358 38.41 29.13 7.04
CA GLY A 358 38.66 29.42 8.46
C GLY A 358 37.90 28.59 9.49
N SER A 359 38.56 27.53 9.97
CA SER A 359 38.34 26.99 11.32
C SER A 359 38.58 28.06 12.38
N SER A 360 37.57 28.39 13.21
CA SER A 360 37.63 28.62 14.68
C SER A 360 36.38 29.36 15.19
N GLY A 361 35.71 28.80 16.21
CA GLY A 361 34.67 29.45 17.04
C GLY A 361 33.23 29.19 16.57
N PHE A 362 32.50 28.19 17.07
CA PHE A 362 31.83 28.19 18.39
C PHE A 362 31.35 29.60 18.78
N LEU A 363 30.02 29.82 18.80
CA LEU A 363 29.29 31.03 19.21
C LEU A 363 28.73 31.92 18.08
N ASN A 364 27.73 31.40 17.37
CA ASN A 364 26.59 32.19 16.89
C ASN A 364 25.29 31.38 17.10
N LEU A 365 25.07 30.99 18.36
CA LEU A 365 23.93 30.17 18.81
C LEU A 365 23.10 30.88 19.91
N TRP A 366 23.11 32.21 19.98
CA TRP A 366 22.27 32.94 20.95
C TRP A 366 21.87 34.32 20.38
N ASP A 367 20.87 34.33 19.50
CA ASP A 367 19.77 35.29 19.64
C ASP A 367 18.45 34.64 19.16
N SER A 368 17.39 35.02 19.84
CA SER A 368 16.17 34.31 20.20
C SER A 368 15.17 34.00 19.08
N ASN A 369 14.70 32.73 19.02
CA ASN A 369 13.29 32.37 19.31
C ASN A 369 12.98 30.86 19.09
N GLY A 370 12.70 30.15 20.19
CA GLY A 370 11.88 28.91 20.26
C GLY A 370 12.54 27.56 19.96
N PRO A 371 12.59 26.58 20.91
CA PRO A 371 13.22 25.28 20.66
C PRO A 371 12.21 24.26 20.11
N SER A 372 12.50 23.72 18.92
CA SER A 372 12.04 22.40 18.50
C SER A 372 13.23 21.45 18.55
N HIS A 373 13.09 20.39 19.34
CA HIS A 373 14.14 19.41 19.60
C HIS A 373 14.29 18.49 18.39
N ILE A 374 15.31 18.71 17.56
CA ILE A 374 15.74 17.74 16.55
C ILE A 374 16.80 16.86 17.22
N GLN A 375 16.35 15.71 17.73
CA GLN A 375 17.27 14.62 18.02
C GLN A 375 17.64 13.94 16.70
N SER A 376 18.95 13.75 16.53
CA SER A 376 19.57 12.79 15.62
C SER A 376 18.76 11.49 15.62
N THR A 377 18.03 11.21 14.54
CA THR A 377 17.37 9.92 14.37
C THR A 377 18.28 9.00 13.59
N ASP A 378 18.63 7.91 14.28
CA ASP A 378 19.20 6.71 13.72
C ASP A 378 18.44 6.25 12.47
N THR A 379 19.21 5.68 11.55
CA THR A 379 18.78 5.08 10.30
C THR A 379 17.99 3.78 10.51
N LYS A 380 16.81 3.87 11.13
CA LYS A 380 15.76 2.84 11.00
C LYS A 380 14.46 3.49 10.54
N LEU A 381 14.18 3.25 9.26
CA LEU A 381 12.98 3.55 8.50
C LEU A 381 11.67 3.41 9.30
N ASN A 382 11.04 4.54 9.64
CA ASN A 382 9.66 4.60 10.11
C ASN A 382 8.70 4.79 8.93
N PHE A 383 8.64 3.78 8.05
CA PHE A 383 7.71 3.75 6.91
C PHE A 383 6.24 3.87 7.36
N TRP A 384 5.90 3.23 8.48
CA TRP A 384 4.53 3.22 9.00
C TRP A 384 4.08 4.54 9.63
N GLN A 385 5.02 5.39 10.05
CA GLN A 385 4.68 6.71 10.57
C GLN A 385 4.40 7.70 9.45
N ALA A 386 5.19 7.63 8.36
CA ALA A 386 4.94 8.39 7.14
C ALA A 386 3.60 8.03 6.48
N VAL A 387 3.20 6.75 6.49
CA VAL A 387 1.90 6.31 5.96
C VAL A 387 0.74 6.82 6.82
N LYS A 388 0.92 6.95 8.14
CA LYS A 388 -0.15 7.39 9.06
C LYS A 388 -0.42 8.90 8.98
N ASP A 389 0.61 9.69 8.68
CA ASP A 389 0.51 11.14 8.53
C ASP A 389 -0.07 11.56 7.16
N ILE A 390 -0.09 10.67 6.17
CA ILE A 390 -0.73 10.90 4.86
C ILE A 390 -2.27 10.77 4.93
N PHE A 391 -2.79 10.00 5.90
CA PHE A 391 -4.23 9.70 6.02
C PHE A 391 -4.91 10.43 7.19
N LYS A 392 -4.31 11.53 7.66
CA LYS A 392 -4.88 12.44 8.66
C LYS A 392 -5.03 13.81 8.05
#